data_AF-A0A849PU35-F1
#
_entry.id   AF-A0A849PU35-F1
#
_cell.length_a   1.000
_cell.length_b   1.000
_cell.length_c   1.000
_cell.angle_alpha   90.00
_cell.angle_beta   90.00
_cell.angle_gamma   90.00
#
_symmetry.space_group_name_H-M   'P 1'
#
loop_
_entity.id
_entity.type
_entity.pdbx_description
1 polymer ?
#
loop_
_entity_poly.entity_id
_entity_poly.type
_entity_poly.pdbx_seq_one_letter_code
_entity_poly.pdbx_strand_id
1 'polypeptide(L)'
;MKLTKAFKHALNLVMHSKLRSWLTIIGIVIGVASVVSIMSIGAGLEQDITSRLSGMGADILTITPGFSKASGFSHRMPSGGGFADGATATEEEVVLDRTDVQVLKSIPEILLINTEIKGSAEVYYLGKRGSVTLTGVDQKVWAQITTLEIRDGRILGPADQNVIVIGGRLADDYFEKPLGINKMIAIEGGSFRVVGILDDQSTSIYMPIQMAYQVLDDKETDIYDSIIVKIKDEDEVDYVTENVEQKLMMTRHVTEKDRDFTISSSKQMDEMRSEMVSSLTMFLTAIAAVALLVGAVGIANTMFTSVLEKTKEIGIMKALGARNKDILAIFLLNAFLIGLIGGVIGVILGYLISGIIPALMGGGGITSRVASAGSLVTIESVLLSLSVAVGIGTLSGAIPAYQASKLKPVDALRYE
;
A
#
# COMPACT_ATOMS: atom_id res chain seq x y z
N MET A 1 -39.22 33.65 0.58
CA MET A 1 -38.33 34.53 -0.21
C MET A 1 -37.93 33.80 -1.51
N LYS A 2 -37.65 34.46 -2.66
CA LYS A 2 -37.08 33.75 -3.83
C LYS A 2 -35.67 33.23 -3.49
N LEU A 3 -35.34 31.99 -3.82
CA LEU A 3 -34.07 31.31 -3.50
C LEU A 3 -32.83 32.14 -3.89
N THR A 4 -32.93 32.88 -4.99
CA THR A 4 -31.90 33.77 -5.52
C THR A 4 -31.53 34.92 -4.57
N LYS A 5 -32.51 35.45 -3.81
CA LYS A 5 -32.24 36.49 -2.80
C LYS A 5 -31.56 35.91 -1.56
N ALA A 6 -31.88 34.68 -1.18
CA ALA A 6 -31.26 34.00 -0.05
C ALA A 6 -29.79 33.70 -0.34
N PHE A 7 -29.49 33.24 -1.55
CA PHE A 7 -28.12 33.03 -2.04
C PHE A 7 -27.28 34.31 -2.02
N LYS A 8 -27.81 35.41 -2.57
CA LYS A 8 -27.11 36.70 -2.60
C LYS A 8 -26.83 37.24 -1.19
N HIS A 9 -27.76 37.05 -0.26
CA HIS A 9 -27.55 37.43 1.14
C HIS A 9 -26.50 36.56 1.85
N ALA A 10 -26.53 35.24 1.64
CA ALA A 10 -25.55 34.32 2.23
C ALA A 10 -24.13 34.63 1.75
N LEU A 11 -23.94 34.90 0.44
CA LEU A 11 -22.64 35.27 -0.09
C LEU A 11 -22.09 36.57 0.53
N ASN A 12 -22.97 37.57 0.74
CA ASN A 12 -22.58 38.84 1.33
C ASN A 12 -22.21 38.69 2.82
N LEU A 13 -22.80 37.73 3.53
CA LEU A 13 -22.45 37.38 4.91
C LEU A 13 -21.03 36.79 5.01
N VAL A 14 -20.62 35.93 4.08
CA VAL A 14 -19.25 35.38 4.02
C VAL A 14 -18.21 36.49 3.74
N MET A 15 -18.54 37.46 2.89
CA MET A 15 -17.60 38.52 2.48
C MET A 15 -17.37 39.62 3.54
N HIS A 16 -18.26 39.78 4.51
CA HIS A 16 -18.22 40.91 5.46
C HIS A 16 -17.31 40.66 6.68
N SER A 17 -16.97 39.41 7.01
CA SER A 17 -16.08 39.03 8.14
C SER A 17 -14.85 38.24 7.67
N LYS A 18 -14.08 38.84 6.77
CA LYS A 18 -12.97 38.23 5.99
C LYS A 18 -12.03 37.33 6.79
N LEU A 19 -11.54 37.74 7.97
CA LEU A 19 -10.58 36.95 8.73
C LEU A 19 -11.18 35.69 9.37
N ARG A 20 -12.41 35.77 9.90
CA ARG A 20 -13.05 34.67 10.62
C ARG A 20 -13.60 33.62 9.65
N SER A 21 -14.24 34.07 8.57
CA SER A 21 -14.69 33.18 7.50
C SER A 21 -13.50 32.49 6.82
N TRP A 22 -12.37 33.19 6.64
CA TRP A 22 -11.19 32.54 6.07
C TRP A 22 -10.58 31.49 7.03
N LEU A 23 -10.48 31.80 8.33
CA LEU A 23 -9.94 30.85 9.32
C LEU A 23 -10.80 29.57 9.45
N THR A 24 -12.12 29.69 9.35
CA THR A 24 -13.02 28.53 9.34
C THR A 24 -12.97 27.72 8.06
N ILE A 25 -12.91 28.41 6.91
CA ILE A 25 -12.73 27.75 5.62
C ILE A 25 -11.42 26.96 5.62
N ILE A 26 -10.33 27.50 6.18
CA ILE A 26 -9.04 26.79 6.28
C ILE A 26 -9.18 25.45 7.02
N GLY A 27 -9.92 25.40 8.13
CA GLY A 27 -10.13 24.15 8.86
C GLY A 27 -10.80 23.06 8.01
N ILE A 28 -11.82 23.44 7.23
CA ILE A 28 -12.48 22.53 6.28
C ILE A 28 -11.54 22.14 5.15
N VAL A 29 -10.82 23.12 4.59
CA VAL A 29 -9.87 22.92 3.49
C VAL A 29 -8.81 21.90 3.88
N ILE A 30 -8.21 22.04 5.07
CA ILE A 30 -7.19 21.10 5.57
C ILE A 30 -7.78 19.70 5.81
N GLY A 31 -8.98 19.62 6.39
CA GLY A 31 -9.67 18.35 6.61
C GLY A 31 -9.98 17.63 5.30
N VAL A 32 -10.58 18.33 4.34
CA VAL A 32 -10.95 17.77 3.03
C VAL A 32 -9.71 17.44 2.20
N ALA A 33 -8.69 18.31 2.18
CA ALA A 33 -7.44 18.03 1.49
C ALA A 33 -6.75 16.78 2.04
N SER A 34 -6.74 16.60 3.37
CA SER A 34 -6.22 15.39 4.02
C SER A 34 -6.98 14.15 3.59
N VAL A 35 -8.32 14.16 3.62
CA VAL A 35 -9.15 13.02 3.18
C VAL A 35 -8.86 12.66 1.73
N VAL A 36 -8.87 13.64 0.82
CA VAL A 36 -8.62 13.41 -0.61
C VAL A 36 -7.22 12.86 -0.85
N SER A 37 -6.22 13.38 -0.14
CA SER A 37 -4.83 12.91 -0.26
C SER A 37 -4.69 11.47 0.23
N ILE A 38 -5.25 11.14 1.40
CA ILE A 38 -5.19 9.79 1.99
C ILE A 38 -5.89 8.78 1.08
N MET A 39 -7.09 9.11 0.58
CA MET A 39 -7.82 8.22 -0.34
C MET A 39 -7.06 8.00 -1.65
N SER A 40 -6.47 9.06 -2.21
CA SER A 40 -5.68 8.96 -3.45
C SER A 40 -4.42 8.12 -3.25
N ILE A 41 -3.73 8.28 -2.12
CA ILE A 41 -2.55 7.49 -1.77
C ILE A 41 -2.94 6.03 -1.53
N GLY A 42 -4.00 5.77 -0.77
CA GLY A 42 -4.50 4.42 -0.49
C GLY A 42 -4.87 3.66 -1.76
N ALA A 43 -5.68 4.29 -2.63
CA ALA A 43 -6.06 3.69 -3.91
C ALA A 43 -4.85 3.48 -4.85
N GLY A 44 -3.90 4.43 -4.87
CA GLY A 44 -2.67 4.28 -5.64
C GLY A 44 -1.78 3.14 -5.14
N LEU A 45 -1.70 2.96 -3.81
CA LEU A 45 -0.95 1.86 -3.20
C LEU A 45 -1.62 0.51 -3.45
N GLU A 46 -2.94 0.44 -3.33
CA GLU A 46 -3.72 -0.76 -3.65
C GLU A 46 -3.51 -1.16 -5.12
N GLN A 47 -3.61 -0.22 -6.05
CA GLN A 47 -3.39 -0.49 -7.47
C GLN A 47 -1.92 -0.84 -7.80
N ASP A 48 -0.93 -0.22 -7.14
CA ASP A 48 0.49 -0.63 -7.28
C ASP A 48 0.71 -2.07 -6.79
N ILE A 49 0.06 -2.45 -5.67
CA ILE A 49 0.11 -3.82 -5.16
C ILE A 49 -0.58 -4.77 -6.15
N THR A 50 -1.81 -4.50 -6.58
CA THR A 50 -2.55 -5.33 -7.53
C THR A 50 -1.82 -5.46 -8.87
N SER A 51 -1.22 -4.38 -9.39
CA SER A 51 -0.50 -4.42 -10.67
C SER A 51 0.82 -5.21 -10.58
N ARG A 52 1.58 -5.08 -9.49
CA ARG A 52 2.74 -5.94 -9.24
C ARG A 52 2.35 -7.41 -9.13
N LEU A 53 1.17 -7.68 -8.57
CA LEU A 53 0.72 -9.04 -8.32
C LEU A 53 0.05 -9.69 -9.53
N SER A 54 -0.59 -8.90 -10.40
CA SER A 54 -1.07 -9.36 -11.71
C SER A 54 0.07 -9.97 -12.55
N GLY A 55 1.31 -9.55 -12.31
CA GLY A 55 2.51 -10.16 -12.88
C GLY A 55 3.00 -11.40 -12.12
N MET A 56 2.76 -11.51 -10.81
CA MET A 56 3.39 -12.51 -9.92
C MET A 56 2.78 -13.92 -9.97
N GLY A 57 1.70 -14.15 -10.73
CA GLY A 57 1.09 -15.48 -10.85
C GLY A 57 0.42 -15.91 -9.55
N ALA A 58 -0.88 -15.63 -9.42
CA ALA A 58 -1.66 -16.07 -8.25
C ALA A 58 -1.77 -17.60 -8.15
N ASP A 59 -1.39 -18.31 -9.21
CA ASP A 59 -1.26 -19.76 -9.34
C ASP A 59 0.05 -20.32 -8.76
N ILE A 60 0.87 -19.50 -8.08
CA ILE A 60 2.15 -19.93 -7.51
C ILE A 60 2.04 -20.23 -6.00
N LEU A 61 2.52 -21.43 -5.63
CA LEU A 61 2.79 -21.83 -4.25
C LEU A 61 4.30 -21.87 -3.98
N THR A 62 4.70 -21.32 -2.85
CA THR A 62 6.08 -21.42 -2.34
C THR A 62 6.09 -22.26 -1.08
N ILE A 63 6.86 -23.34 -1.10
CA ILE A 63 7.07 -24.25 0.02
C ILE A 63 8.45 -23.96 0.58
N THR A 64 8.52 -23.66 1.88
CA THR A 64 9.75 -23.30 2.59
C THR A 64 9.89 -24.21 3.81
N PRO A 65 11.11 -24.66 4.17
CA PRO A 65 11.33 -25.42 5.39
C PRO A 65 11.03 -24.59 6.65
N GLY A 66 10.67 -25.28 7.72
CA GLY A 66 10.25 -24.72 8.99
C GLY A 66 8.78 -24.32 9.03
N PHE A 67 8.21 -24.32 10.24
CA PHE A 67 6.86 -23.86 10.49
C PHE A 67 6.85 -22.41 10.94
N SER A 68 6.38 -21.53 10.06
CA SER A 68 5.97 -20.18 10.41
C SER A 68 4.45 -20.15 10.33
N LYS A 69 3.77 -20.22 11.49
CA LYS A 69 2.34 -19.92 11.50
C LYS A 69 2.22 -18.44 11.15
N ALA A 70 1.71 -18.14 9.96
CA ALA A 70 1.29 -16.80 9.55
C ALA A 70 0.09 -16.37 10.41
N SER A 71 0.34 -16.11 11.70
CA SER A 71 -0.63 -15.69 12.69
C SER A 71 0.13 -15.06 13.85
N GLY A 72 0.32 -13.75 13.77
CA GLY A 72 0.67 -12.90 14.91
C GLY A 72 2.14 -12.93 15.30
N PHE A 73 2.84 -11.84 14.99
CA PHE A 73 3.87 -11.22 15.84
C PHE A 73 4.67 -12.18 16.74
N SER A 74 5.42 -13.12 16.16
CA SER A 74 6.43 -13.89 16.89
C SER A 74 7.82 -13.45 16.43
N HIS A 75 8.49 -12.72 17.31
CA HIS A 75 9.89 -12.37 17.25
C HIS A 75 10.77 -13.58 16.87
N ARG A 76 11.28 -13.61 15.65
CA ARG A 76 12.56 -14.25 15.34
C ARG A 76 13.55 -13.13 14.99
N MET A 77 14.01 -12.45 16.04
CA MET A 77 15.24 -11.67 15.94
C MET A 77 16.42 -12.63 15.77
N PRO A 78 17.39 -12.33 14.89
CA PRO A 78 18.68 -13.01 14.90
C PRO A 78 19.45 -12.55 16.14
N SER A 79 19.37 -13.29 17.24
CA SER A 79 20.08 -12.96 18.47
C SER A 79 21.47 -13.59 18.46
N GLY A 80 22.48 -12.76 18.31
CA GLY A 80 23.82 -13.08 18.77
C GLY A 80 23.84 -13.26 20.30
N GLY A 81 24.57 -14.27 20.75
CA GLY A 81 25.20 -14.38 22.08
C GLY A 81 24.30 -14.36 23.32
N GLY A 82 24.08 -15.52 23.94
CA GLY A 82 23.62 -15.59 25.33
C GLY A 82 23.10 -16.97 25.74
N PHE A 83 23.83 -17.63 26.63
CA PHE A 83 23.58 -18.93 27.26
C PHE A 83 22.12 -19.18 27.68
N ALA A 84 21.56 -20.31 27.24
CA ALA A 84 20.51 -21.03 27.93
C ALA A 84 20.77 -22.54 27.84
N ASP A 85 20.61 -23.17 28.99
CA ASP A 85 21.09 -24.47 29.42
C ASP A 85 20.12 -25.59 29.02
N GLY A 86 20.69 -26.75 28.64
CA GLY A 86 20.05 -28.07 28.76
C GLY A 86 18.77 -28.36 27.97
N ALA A 87 18.88 -28.65 26.67
CA ALA A 87 18.07 -29.67 26.00
C ALA A 87 18.80 -30.19 24.77
N THR A 88 19.42 -31.36 24.89
CA THR A 88 19.87 -32.17 23.75
C THR A 88 18.65 -32.70 23.01
N ALA A 89 18.05 -31.88 22.16
CA ALA A 89 17.37 -32.36 20.98
C ALA A 89 18.43 -32.42 19.87
N THR A 90 18.63 -33.58 19.28
CA THR A 90 19.22 -33.66 17.94
C THR A 90 18.29 -32.86 17.02
N GLU A 91 18.59 -31.59 16.83
CA GLU A 91 17.96 -30.73 15.82
C GLU A 91 18.40 -31.28 14.47
N GLU A 92 17.67 -32.27 13.94
CA GLU A 92 17.73 -32.56 12.51
C GLU A 92 17.34 -31.27 11.81
N GLU A 93 18.28 -30.72 11.04
CA GLU A 93 18.04 -29.52 10.27
C GLU A 93 16.88 -29.81 9.32
N VAL A 94 15.79 -29.07 9.50
CA VAL A 94 14.59 -29.24 8.69
C VAL A 94 14.90 -28.76 7.28
N VAL A 95 15.02 -29.70 6.35
CA VAL A 95 15.41 -29.45 4.96
C VAL A 95 14.36 -29.97 3.99
N LEU A 96 14.20 -29.28 2.86
CA LEU A 96 13.44 -29.81 1.72
C LEU A 96 14.37 -30.63 0.84
N ASP A 97 13.94 -31.82 0.43
CA ASP A 97 14.77 -32.76 -0.29
C ASP A 97 14.17 -33.18 -1.64
N ARG A 98 14.88 -34.05 -2.35
CA ARG A 98 14.40 -34.63 -3.60
C ARG A 98 13.16 -35.52 -3.45
N THR A 99 12.90 -36.09 -2.28
CA THR A 99 11.71 -36.90 -2.01
C THR A 99 10.46 -36.04 -2.08
N ASP A 100 10.52 -34.83 -1.53
CA ASP A 100 9.41 -33.86 -1.59
C ASP A 100 9.05 -33.50 -3.02
N VAL A 101 10.05 -33.20 -3.83
CA VAL A 101 9.87 -32.87 -5.24
C VAL A 101 9.20 -34.03 -6.00
N GLN A 102 9.52 -35.28 -5.66
CA GLN A 102 8.88 -36.46 -6.27
C GLN A 102 7.42 -36.60 -5.86
N VAL A 103 7.10 -36.31 -4.61
CA VAL A 103 5.73 -36.33 -4.11
C VAL A 103 4.89 -35.25 -4.78
N LEU A 104 5.43 -34.05 -4.91
CA LEU A 104 4.76 -32.95 -5.62
C LEU A 104 4.51 -33.30 -7.09
N LYS A 105 5.45 -33.97 -7.76
CA LYS A 105 5.25 -34.46 -9.15
C LYS A 105 4.09 -35.46 -9.30
N SER A 106 3.63 -36.08 -8.21
CA SER A 106 2.50 -37.03 -8.24
C SER A 106 1.12 -36.33 -8.26
N ILE A 107 1.07 -35.02 -8.01
CA ILE A 107 -0.15 -34.23 -7.94
C ILE A 107 -0.48 -33.70 -9.35
N PRO A 108 -1.57 -34.15 -9.99
CA PRO A 108 -1.86 -33.82 -11.39
C PRO A 108 -2.22 -32.35 -11.62
N GLU A 109 -2.65 -31.61 -10.59
CA GLU A 109 -3.02 -30.20 -10.64
C GLU A 109 -1.78 -29.27 -10.74
N ILE A 110 -0.59 -29.79 -10.43
CA ILE A 110 0.68 -29.07 -10.54
C ILE A 110 1.16 -29.07 -12.01
N LEU A 111 1.41 -27.88 -12.55
CA LEU A 111 1.91 -27.67 -13.91
C LEU A 111 3.45 -27.74 -13.97
N LEU A 112 4.13 -27.02 -13.09
CA LEU A 112 5.60 -26.93 -13.06
C LEU A 112 6.11 -26.88 -11.61
N ILE A 113 7.32 -27.40 -11.39
CA ILE A 113 8.01 -27.38 -10.09
C ILE A 113 9.43 -26.87 -10.31
N ASN A 114 9.74 -25.72 -9.73
CA ASN A 114 11.09 -25.15 -9.69
C ASN A 114 11.65 -25.30 -8.28
N THR A 115 12.92 -25.72 -8.17
CA THR A 115 13.62 -25.77 -6.90
C THR A 115 14.60 -24.60 -6.83
N GLU A 116 14.71 -24.01 -5.64
CA GLU A 116 15.62 -22.89 -5.39
C GLU A 116 16.50 -23.15 -4.18
N ILE A 117 17.75 -22.72 -4.29
CA ILE A 117 18.66 -22.55 -3.15
C ILE A 117 19.01 -21.08 -3.03
N LYS A 118 19.08 -20.58 -1.79
CA LYS A 118 19.34 -19.19 -1.47
C LYS A 118 20.48 -19.11 -0.47
N GLY A 119 21.44 -18.26 -0.78
CA GLY A 119 22.59 -18.00 0.08
C GLY A 119 23.05 -16.56 -0.04
N SER A 120 23.92 -16.16 0.87
CA SER A 120 24.65 -14.89 0.75
C SER A 120 26.01 -15.19 0.15
N ALA A 121 26.42 -14.44 -0.86
CA ALA A 121 27.73 -14.60 -1.50
C ALA A 121 28.43 -13.24 -1.62
N GLU A 122 29.75 -13.24 -1.45
CA GLU A 122 30.60 -12.08 -1.69
C GLU A 122 30.87 -11.94 -3.20
N VAL A 123 30.46 -10.80 -3.74
CA VAL A 123 30.75 -10.38 -5.12
C VAL A 123 31.91 -9.41 -5.16
N TYR A 124 32.75 -9.56 -6.18
CA TYR A 124 33.84 -8.66 -6.48
C TYR A 124 33.74 -8.11 -7.90
N TYR A 125 33.73 -6.78 -8.00
CA TYR A 125 33.69 -6.08 -9.27
C TYR A 125 34.61 -4.84 -9.21
N LEU A 126 35.55 -4.76 -10.15
CA LEU A 126 36.45 -3.60 -10.34
C LEU A 126 37.12 -3.07 -9.06
N GLY A 127 37.59 -3.95 -8.17
CA GLY A 127 38.27 -3.53 -6.94
C GLY A 127 37.37 -3.41 -5.71
N LYS A 128 36.05 -3.53 -5.87
CA LYS A 128 35.08 -3.43 -4.77
C LYS A 128 34.43 -4.76 -4.46
N ARG A 129 34.20 -5.00 -3.18
CA ARG A 129 33.48 -6.16 -2.65
C ARG A 129 32.10 -5.74 -2.16
N GLY A 130 31.16 -6.67 -2.21
CA GLY A 130 29.85 -6.51 -1.62
C GLY A 130 29.19 -7.85 -1.35
N SER A 131 28.26 -7.88 -0.41
CA SER A 131 27.45 -9.07 -0.12
C SER A 131 26.12 -8.96 -0.86
N VAL A 132 25.76 -10.01 -1.59
CA VAL A 132 24.51 -10.08 -2.34
C VAL A 132 23.80 -11.39 -2.06
N THR A 133 22.49 -11.42 -2.31
CA THR A 133 21.70 -12.65 -2.27
C THR A 133 21.88 -13.41 -3.56
N LEU A 134 22.39 -14.63 -3.47
CA LEU A 134 22.51 -15.56 -4.58
C LEU A 134 21.36 -16.55 -4.54
N THR A 135 20.68 -16.72 -5.67
CA THR A 135 19.61 -17.69 -5.85
C THR A 135 19.99 -18.65 -6.99
N GLY A 136 20.15 -19.93 -6.65
CA GLY A 136 20.29 -21.00 -7.62
C GLY A 136 18.93 -21.47 -8.11
N VAL A 137 18.74 -21.54 -9.43
CA VAL A 137 17.46 -21.90 -10.05
C VAL A 137 17.63 -22.99 -11.12
N ASP A 138 16.61 -23.83 -11.32
CA ASP A 138 16.57 -24.71 -12.48
C ASP A 138 16.26 -23.89 -13.74
N GLN A 139 17.25 -23.73 -14.60
CA GLN A 139 17.15 -22.91 -15.81
C GLN A 139 15.97 -23.28 -16.72
N LYS A 140 15.62 -24.57 -16.81
CA LYS A 140 14.56 -25.06 -17.71
C LYS A 140 13.19 -24.64 -17.23
N VAL A 141 12.98 -24.69 -15.92
CA VAL A 141 11.68 -24.46 -15.30
C VAL A 141 11.52 -23.01 -14.88
N TRP A 142 12.57 -22.40 -14.33
CA TRP A 142 12.58 -21.01 -13.89
C TRP A 142 12.20 -20.06 -15.01
N ALA A 143 12.68 -20.28 -16.24
CA ALA A 143 12.32 -19.45 -17.38
C ALA A 143 10.81 -19.47 -17.76
N GLN A 144 10.06 -20.47 -17.28
CA GLN A 144 8.63 -20.63 -17.54
C GLN A 144 7.75 -20.26 -16.34
N ILE A 145 8.29 -20.28 -15.13
CA ILE A 145 7.58 -19.91 -13.89
C ILE A 145 7.86 -18.47 -13.50
N THR A 146 9.08 -17.96 -13.73
CA THR A 146 9.47 -16.64 -13.25
C THR A 146 8.58 -15.56 -13.82
N THR A 147 8.23 -14.62 -12.96
CA THR A 147 7.40 -13.46 -13.25
C THR A 147 8.22 -12.18 -13.36
N LEU A 148 9.54 -12.32 -13.24
CA LEU A 148 10.47 -11.21 -13.28
C LEU A 148 10.67 -10.76 -14.73
N GLU A 149 10.45 -9.46 -14.97
CA GLU A 149 10.66 -8.84 -16.27
C GLU A 149 12.15 -8.57 -16.53
N ILE A 150 12.61 -8.89 -17.75
CA ILE A 150 13.99 -8.60 -18.18
C ILE A 150 14.02 -7.19 -18.78
N ARG A 151 14.81 -6.30 -18.18
CA ARG A 151 15.07 -4.96 -18.72
C ARG A 151 16.02 -5.03 -19.91
N ASP A 152 17.15 -5.71 -19.72
CA ASP A 152 18.22 -5.80 -20.70
C ASP A 152 18.71 -7.25 -20.83
N GLY A 153 18.91 -7.73 -22.06
CA GLY A 153 19.57 -9.00 -22.32
C GLY A 153 18.59 -10.17 -22.45
N ARG A 154 18.88 -11.28 -21.77
CA ARG A 154 18.02 -12.48 -21.81
C ARG A 154 18.01 -13.24 -20.49
N ILE A 155 17.00 -14.08 -20.33
CA ILE A 155 16.90 -15.04 -19.24
C ILE A 155 17.91 -16.19 -19.40
N LEU A 156 18.14 -16.93 -18.31
CA LEU A 156 18.95 -18.15 -18.29
C LEU A 156 18.38 -19.20 -19.25
N GLY A 157 19.23 -19.75 -20.11
CA GLY A 157 18.90 -20.84 -21.02
C GLY A 157 19.34 -22.21 -20.48
N PRO A 158 18.76 -23.34 -20.94
CA PRO A 158 19.06 -24.68 -20.43
C PRO A 158 20.51 -25.19 -20.60
N ALA A 159 21.29 -24.55 -21.47
CA ALA A 159 22.67 -24.94 -21.79
C ALA A 159 23.70 -23.95 -21.23
N ASP A 160 23.23 -22.92 -20.52
CA ASP A 160 24.11 -21.89 -20.01
C ASP A 160 24.92 -22.39 -18.83
N GLN A 161 26.22 -22.08 -18.83
CA GLN A 161 27.13 -22.38 -17.72
C GLN A 161 27.91 -21.11 -17.38
N ASN A 162 28.19 -20.90 -16.09
CA ASN A 162 28.94 -19.75 -15.57
C ASN A 162 28.38 -18.38 -16.03
N VAL A 163 27.06 -18.28 -16.13
CA VAL A 163 26.37 -17.01 -16.43
C VAL A 163 25.37 -16.68 -15.33
N ILE A 164 25.02 -15.41 -15.24
CA ILE A 164 24.10 -14.89 -14.24
C ILE A 164 23.10 -13.90 -14.83
N VAL A 165 21.94 -13.83 -14.20
CA VAL A 165 20.98 -12.75 -14.34
C VAL A 165 20.99 -11.96 -13.03
N ILE A 166 21.02 -10.64 -13.11
CA ILE A 166 21.17 -9.77 -11.94
C ILE A 166 19.97 -8.84 -11.76
N GLY A 167 19.71 -8.45 -10.53
CA GLY A 167 18.74 -7.40 -10.21
C GLY A 167 19.17 -6.02 -10.72
N GLY A 168 18.20 -5.15 -11.02
CA GLY A 168 18.44 -3.83 -11.59
C GLY A 168 19.25 -2.92 -10.67
N ARG A 169 19.01 -2.98 -9.35
CA ARG A 169 19.77 -2.20 -8.37
C ARG A 169 21.22 -2.67 -8.26
N LEU A 170 21.49 -3.97 -8.41
CA LEU A 170 22.86 -4.49 -8.49
C LEU A 170 23.59 -3.98 -9.74
N ALA A 171 22.87 -3.83 -10.84
CA ALA A 171 23.42 -3.33 -12.10
C ALA A 171 23.76 -1.83 -12.05
N ASP A 172 22.89 -1.00 -11.47
CA ASP A 172 23.01 0.46 -11.63
C ASP A 172 23.67 1.17 -10.45
N ASP A 173 23.26 0.84 -9.22
CA ASP A 173 23.54 1.68 -8.03
C ASP A 173 24.46 1.02 -7.01
N TYR A 174 24.63 -0.30 -7.08
CA TYR A 174 25.37 -1.05 -6.06
C TYR A 174 26.89 -0.82 -6.14
N PHE A 175 27.42 -0.67 -7.35
CA PHE A 175 28.84 -0.40 -7.59
C PHE A 175 29.03 1.02 -8.14
N GLU A 176 30.23 1.60 -7.96
CA GLU A 176 30.55 2.94 -8.50
C GLU A 176 30.44 3.04 -10.02
N LYS A 177 30.56 1.91 -10.72
CA LYS A 177 30.39 1.80 -12.17
C LYS A 177 29.28 0.80 -12.45
N PRO A 178 28.37 1.11 -13.38
CA PRO A 178 27.26 0.24 -13.70
C PRO A 178 27.75 -1.06 -14.31
N LEU A 179 27.12 -2.16 -13.89
CA LEU A 179 27.42 -3.52 -14.28
C LEU A 179 26.46 -3.94 -15.41
N GLY A 180 26.89 -3.71 -16.65
CA GLY A 180 26.11 -4.02 -17.85
C GLY A 180 26.18 -5.48 -18.30
N ILE A 181 25.40 -5.81 -19.34
CA ILE A 181 25.41 -7.14 -19.98
C ILE A 181 26.81 -7.45 -20.54
N ASN A 182 27.15 -8.74 -20.57
CA ASN A 182 28.41 -9.31 -21.03
C ASN A 182 29.64 -8.88 -20.23
N LYS A 183 29.45 -8.25 -19.06
CA LYS A 183 30.52 -8.02 -18.09
C LYS A 183 30.72 -9.26 -17.21
N MET A 184 31.95 -9.43 -16.74
CA MET A 184 32.31 -10.47 -15.79
C MET A 184 32.26 -9.90 -14.38
N ILE A 185 31.68 -10.67 -13.47
CA ILE A 185 31.73 -10.44 -12.02
C ILE A 185 32.37 -11.66 -11.37
N ALA A 186 33.15 -11.44 -10.31
CA ALA A 186 33.67 -12.54 -9.51
C ALA A 186 32.73 -12.79 -8.33
N ILE A 187 32.39 -14.04 -8.04
CA ILE A 187 31.51 -14.46 -6.95
C ILE A 187 32.22 -15.60 -6.23
N GLU A 188 32.58 -15.43 -4.95
CA GLU A 188 33.36 -16.40 -4.17
C GLU A 188 34.59 -16.96 -4.92
N GLY A 189 35.28 -16.10 -5.68
CA GLY A 189 36.44 -16.48 -6.49
C GLY A 189 36.15 -17.11 -7.86
N GLY A 190 34.90 -17.51 -8.14
CA GLY A 190 34.44 -17.92 -9.48
C GLY A 190 34.12 -16.73 -10.38
N SER A 191 34.29 -16.85 -11.71
CA SER A 191 34.01 -15.76 -12.65
C SER A 191 32.78 -16.04 -13.49
N PHE A 192 31.79 -15.14 -13.44
CA PHE A 192 30.49 -15.30 -14.07
C PHE A 192 30.17 -14.15 -15.01
N ARG A 193 29.54 -14.46 -16.15
CA ARG A 193 29.14 -13.46 -17.15
C ARG A 193 27.68 -13.05 -16.96
N VAL A 194 27.43 -11.75 -16.96
CA VAL A 194 26.07 -11.19 -16.91
C VAL A 194 25.39 -11.37 -18.27
N VAL A 195 24.26 -12.08 -18.31
CA VAL A 195 23.48 -12.30 -19.55
C VAL A 195 22.14 -11.56 -19.57
N GLY A 196 21.65 -11.16 -18.39
CA GLY A 196 20.41 -10.41 -18.26
C GLY A 196 20.39 -9.53 -17.03
N ILE A 197 19.64 -8.43 -17.11
CA ILE A 197 19.36 -7.50 -16.02
C ILE A 197 17.85 -7.41 -15.87
N LEU A 198 17.36 -7.58 -14.66
CA LEU A 198 15.93 -7.54 -14.34
C LEU A 198 15.45 -6.08 -14.19
N ASP A 199 14.19 -5.81 -14.54
CA ASP A 199 13.52 -4.54 -14.23
C ASP A 199 13.01 -4.54 -12.78
N ASP A 200 13.93 -4.75 -11.84
CA ASP A 200 13.63 -4.77 -10.42
C ASP A 200 14.58 -3.88 -9.60
N GLN A 201 14.27 -3.70 -8.33
CA GLN A 201 15.08 -2.94 -7.38
C GLN A 201 15.88 -3.85 -6.44
N SER A 202 16.10 -5.11 -6.85
CA SER A 202 16.78 -6.10 -6.02
C SER A 202 18.29 -6.08 -6.22
N THR A 203 19.01 -6.57 -5.21
CA THR A 203 20.45 -6.85 -5.30
C THR A 203 20.71 -8.34 -5.49
N SER A 204 19.75 -9.07 -6.06
CA SER A 204 19.80 -10.52 -6.19
C SER A 204 20.57 -10.95 -7.44
N ILE A 205 21.24 -12.10 -7.34
CA ILE A 205 21.87 -12.80 -8.47
C ILE A 205 21.16 -14.13 -8.67
N TYR A 206 20.72 -14.39 -9.89
CA TYR A 206 20.17 -15.67 -10.32
C TYR A 206 21.18 -16.42 -11.16
N MET A 207 21.44 -17.66 -10.80
CA MET A 207 22.40 -18.52 -11.50
C MET A 207 21.91 -19.97 -11.59
N PRO A 208 22.51 -20.80 -12.46
CA PRO A 208 22.11 -22.19 -12.59
C PRO A 208 22.33 -22.91 -11.25
N ILE A 209 21.35 -23.70 -10.78
CA ILE A 209 21.40 -24.34 -9.46
C ILE A 209 22.65 -25.21 -9.26
N GLN A 210 23.15 -25.88 -10.30
CA GLN A 210 24.38 -26.67 -10.23
C GLN A 210 25.62 -25.80 -9.95
N MET A 211 25.65 -24.57 -10.44
CA MET A 211 26.73 -23.62 -10.13
C MET A 211 26.57 -23.04 -8.74
N ALA A 212 25.33 -22.80 -8.30
CA ALA A 212 25.06 -22.28 -6.97
C ALA A 212 25.55 -23.23 -5.87
N TYR A 213 25.41 -24.56 -6.02
CA TYR A 213 25.99 -25.55 -5.08
C TYR A 213 27.53 -25.52 -5.03
N GLN A 214 28.21 -25.02 -6.06
CA GLN A 214 29.68 -24.89 -6.06
C GLN A 214 30.15 -23.58 -5.45
N VAL A 215 29.27 -22.57 -5.41
CA VAL A 215 29.56 -21.22 -4.89
C VAL A 215 29.15 -21.10 -3.42
N LEU A 216 28.08 -21.78 -3.02
CA LEU A 216 27.56 -21.80 -1.67
C LEU A 216 28.05 -23.05 -0.93
N ASP A 217 29.11 -22.89 -0.13
CA ASP A 217 29.75 -24.00 0.60
C ASP A 217 28.84 -24.65 1.66
N ASP A 218 27.78 -23.96 2.08
CA ASP A 218 26.79 -24.40 3.06
C ASP A 218 25.62 -25.20 2.46
N LYS A 219 25.62 -25.45 1.14
CA LYS A 219 24.51 -26.11 0.44
C LYS A 219 24.91 -27.48 -0.11
N GLU A 220 24.17 -28.50 0.30
CA GLU A 220 24.35 -29.86 -0.22
C GLU A 220 23.46 -30.14 -1.44
N THR A 221 23.95 -30.98 -2.35
CA THR A 221 23.19 -31.37 -3.55
C THR A 221 21.90 -32.09 -3.17
N ASP A 222 20.82 -31.83 -3.91
CA ASP A 222 19.47 -32.36 -3.68
C ASP A 222 18.77 -31.83 -2.40
N ILE A 223 19.36 -30.85 -1.71
CA ILE A 223 18.73 -30.06 -0.63
C ILE A 223 18.31 -28.68 -1.16
N TYR A 224 17.11 -28.23 -0.79
CA TYR A 224 16.49 -27.01 -1.29
C TYR A 224 16.05 -26.07 -0.15
N ASP A 225 16.21 -24.76 -0.38
CA ASP A 225 15.72 -23.72 0.55
C ASP A 225 14.26 -23.36 0.27
N SER A 226 13.80 -23.52 -0.96
CA SER A 226 12.39 -23.39 -1.30
C SER A 226 12.02 -24.18 -2.55
N ILE A 227 10.80 -24.70 -2.58
CA ILE A 227 10.21 -25.33 -3.76
C ILE A 227 9.05 -24.44 -4.22
N ILE A 228 9.15 -23.96 -5.46
CA ILE A 228 8.12 -23.16 -6.12
C ILE A 228 7.31 -24.07 -7.04
N VAL A 229 6.00 -24.03 -6.87
CA VAL A 229 5.05 -24.85 -7.60
C VAL A 229 4.09 -23.94 -8.34
N LYS A 230 3.91 -24.18 -9.64
CA LYS A 230 2.90 -23.50 -10.46
C LYS A 230 1.71 -24.42 -10.66
N ILE A 231 0.51 -23.93 -10.37
CA ILE A 231 -0.74 -24.67 -10.47
C ILE A 231 -1.35 -24.44 -11.87
N LYS A 232 -2.14 -25.40 -12.35
CA LYS A 232 -2.81 -25.31 -13.67
C LYS A 232 -3.95 -24.28 -13.70
N ASP A 233 -4.73 -24.24 -12.63
CA ASP A 233 -5.90 -23.38 -12.48
C ASP A 233 -5.77 -22.55 -11.21
N GLU A 234 -5.94 -21.23 -11.34
CA GLU A 234 -5.86 -20.27 -10.24
C GLU A 234 -7.02 -20.43 -9.25
N ASP A 235 -8.19 -20.88 -9.73
CA ASP A 235 -9.37 -21.04 -8.89
C ASP A 235 -9.25 -22.27 -7.95
N GLU A 236 -8.37 -23.21 -8.28
CA GLU A 236 -8.11 -24.42 -7.48
C GLU A 236 -6.96 -24.26 -6.48
N VAL A 237 -6.36 -23.08 -6.37
CA VAL A 237 -5.16 -22.85 -5.54
C VAL A 237 -5.37 -23.27 -4.09
N ASP A 238 -6.52 -22.96 -3.51
CA ASP A 238 -6.83 -23.29 -2.12
C ASP A 238 -6.97 -24.81 -1.93
N TYR A 239 -7.62 -25.50 -2.89
CA TYR A 239 -7.76 -26.96 -2.89
C TYR A 239 -6.40 -27.67 -3.08
N VAL A 240 -5.59 -27.20 -4.03
CA VAL A 240 -4.27 -27.77 -4.30
C VAL A 240 -3.32 -27.53 -3.13
N THR A 241 -3.41 -26.38 -2.46
CA THR A 241 -2.63 -26.10 -1.24
C THR A 241 -2.92 -27.13 -0.15
N GLU A 242 -4.20 -27.41 0.12
CA GLU A 242 -4.59 -28.40 1.13
C GLU A 242 -4.14 -29.82 0.74
N ASN A 243 -4.26 -30.19 -0.54
CA ASN A 243 -3.80 -31.49 -1.04
C ASN A 243 -2.27 -31.63 -0.92
N VAL A 244 -1.51 -30.61 -1.32
CA VAL A 244 -0.05 -30.56 -1.16
C VAL A 244 0.33 -30.68 0.31
N GLU A 245 -0.35 -29.94 1.19
CA GLU A 245 -0.12 -30.02 2.64
C GLU A 245 -0.31 -31.44 3.16
N GLN A 246 -1.45 -32.06 2.89
CA GLN A 246 -1.73 -33.43 3.34
C GLN A 246 -0.71 -34.44 2.78
N LYS A 247 -0.32 -34.30 1.51
CA LYS A 247 0.62 -35.21 0.86
C LYS A 247 2.03 -35.08 1.44
N LEU A 248 2.50 -33.87 1.71
CA LEU A 248 3.77 -33.62 2.36
C LEU A 248 3.74 -34.09 3.82
N MET A 249 2.65 -33.84 4.56
CA MET A 249 2.47 -34.33 5.92
C MET A 249 2.55 -35.86 6.00
N MET A 250 1.88 -36.57 5.10
CA MET A 250 1.93 -38.04 5.03
C MET A 250 3.33 -38.57 4.69
N THR A 251 4.05 -37.91 3.78
CA THR A 251 5.38 -38.35 3.35
C THR A 251 6.43 -38.11 4.45
N ARG A 252 6.37 -36.93 5.08
CA ARG A 252 7.29 -36.54 6.16
C ARG A 252 6.90 -37.11 7.53
N HIS A 253 5.74 -37.77 7.63
CA HIS A 253 5.19 -38.29 8.88
C HIS A 253 4.98 -37.22 9.96
N VAL A 254 4.65 -35.99 9.55
CA VAL A 254 4.41 -34.85 10.46
C VAL A 254 2.93 -34.58 10.65
N THR A 255 2.57 -34.06 11.82
CA THR A 255 1.21 -33.62 12.15
C THR A 255 1.13 -32.09 12.17
N GLU A 256 -0.06 -31.50 12.30
CA GLU A 256 -0.24 -30.04 12.35
C GLU A 256 0.58 -29.36 13.48
N LYS A 257 0.93 -30.11 14.54
CA LYS A 257 1.69 -29.61 15.69
C LYS A 257 3.19 -29.66 15.50
N ASP A 258 3.67 -30.66 14.76
CA ASP A 258 5.09 -30.92 14.50
C ASP A 258 5.45 -30.64 13.04
N ARG A 259 4.62 -29.82 12.37
CA ARG A 259 4.81 -29.48 10.96
C ARG A 259 6.15 -28.77 10.85
N ASP A 260 6.91 -29.14 9.83
CA ASP A 260 8.27 -28.71 9.58
C ASP A 260 8.37 -27.99 8.23
N PHE A 261 7.25 -27.62 7.63
CA PHE A 261 7.21 -26.82 6.41
C PHE A 261 6.09 -25.78 6.46
N THR A 262 6.25 -24.76 5.64
CA THR A 262 5.23 -23.73 5.41
C THR A 262 4.94 -23.66 3.92
N ILE A 263 3.66 -23.75 3.57
CA ILE A 263 3.18 -23.45 2.23
C ILE A 263 2.61 -22.05 2.27
N SER A 264 3.04 -21.22 1.32
CA SER A 264 2.55 -19.86 1.14
C SER A 264 2.10 -19.69 -0.30
N SER A 265 0.85 -19.28 -0.50
CA SER A 265 0.36 -18.91 -1.83
C SER A 265 0.60 -17.42 -2.08
N SER A 266 0.83 -17.07 -3.34
CA SER A 266 0.91 -15.65 -3.73
C SER A 266 -0.39 -14.90 -3.43
N LYS A 267 -1.55 -15.59 -3.51
CA LYS A 267 -2.88 -15.09 -3.12
C LYS A 267 -2.96 -14.73 -1.63
N GLN A 268 -2.53 -15.61 -0.72
CA GLN A 268 -2.55 -15.32 0.72
C GLN A 268 -1.65 -14.13 1.08
N MET A 269 -0.50 -14.00 0.41
CA MET A 269 0.41 -12.87 0.61
C MET A 269 -0.20 -11.55 0.11
N ASP A 270 -1.02 -11.60 -0.95
CA ASP A 270 -1.79 -10.45 -1.43
C ASP A 270 -2.85 -10.04 -0.43
N GLU A 271 -3.69 -10.98 0.03
CA GLU A 271 -4.73 -10.71 1.01
C GLU A 271 -4.16 -10.04 2.27
N MET A 272 -3.02 -10.53 2.79
CA MET A 272 -2.35 -9.94 3.94
C MET A 272 -1.83 -8.50 3.66
N ARG A 273 -1.31 -8.23 2.46
CA ARG A 273 -0.86 -6.88 2.07
C ARG A 273 -2.03 -5.92 1.90
N SER A 274 -3.09 -6.37 1.23
CA SER A 274 -4.33 -5.62 1.04
C SER A 274 -4.98 -5.28 2.39
N GLU A 275 -5.03 -6.25 3.32
CA GLU A 275 -5.50 -6.02 4.69
C GLU A 275 -4.65 -4.99 5.43
N MET A 276 -3.32 -5.05 5.31
CA MET A 276 -2.42 -4.06 5.91
C MET A 276 -2.66 -2.65 5.35
N VAL A 277 -2.80 -2.50 4.03
CA VAL A 277 -3.11 -1.21 3.38
C VAL A 277 -4.48 -0.68 3.78
N SER A 278 -5.48 -1.56 3.84
CA SER A 278 -6.84 -1.23 4.29
C SER A 278 -6.83 -0.72 5.73
N SER A 279 -6.10 -1.39 6.63
CA SER A 279 -5.95 -0.99 8.03
C SER A 279 -5.26 0.38 8.18
N LEU A 280 -4.18 0.62 7.44
CA LEU A 280 -3.51 1.94 7.39
C LEU A 280 -4.45 3.03 6.86
N THR A 281 -5.20 2.73 5.80
CA THR A 281 -6.16 3.66 5.20
C THR A 281 -7.27 4.00 6.19
N MET A 282 -7.80 3.01 6.92
CA MET A 282 -8.81 3.22 7.97
C MET A 282 -8.27 4.10 9.09
N PHE A 283 -7.05 3.84 9.57
CA PHE A 283 -6.40 4.64 10.61
C PHE A 283 -6.21 6.10 10.21
N LEU A 284 -5.68 6.35 9.00
CA LEU A 284 -5.50 7.70 8.47
C LEU A 284 -6.85 8.42 8.24
N THR A 285 -7.86 7.68 7.76
CA THR A 285 -9.22 8.21 7.57
C THR A 285 -9.83 8.64 8.91
N ALA A 286 -9.60 7.89 9.99
CA ALA A 286 -10.06 8.28 11.33
C ALA A 286 -9.42 9.60 11.80
N ILE A 287 -8.11 9.79 11.56
CA ILE A 287 -7.42 11.06 11.85
C ILE A 287 -8.03 12.21 11.03
N ALA A 288 -8.29 11.97 9.75
CA ALA A 288 -8.90 12.97 8.87
C ALA A 288 -10.35 13.30 9.28
N ALA A 289 -11.12 12.33 9.76
CA ALA A 289 -12.44 12.55 10.32
C ALA A 289 -12.41 13.44 11.58
N VAL A 290 -11.43 13.25 12.47
CA VAL A 290 -11.21 14.14 13.63
C VAL A 290 -10.88 15.57 13.17
N ALA A 291 -10.03 15.74 12.15
CA ALA A 291 -9.72 17.06 11.59
C ALA A 291 -10.96 17.76 11.02
N LEU A 292 -11.83 17.01 10.32
CA LEU A 292 -13.11 17.50 9.85
C LEU A 292 -14.07 17.90 10.99
N LEU A 293 -14.09 17.14 12.10
CA LEU A 293 -14.87 17.52 13.29
C LEU A 293 -14.37 18.82 13.93
N VAL A 294 -13.06 19.05 13.98
CA VAL A 294 -12.51 20.34 14.46
C VAL A 294 -12.96 21.49 13.53
N GLY A 295 -12.94 21.26 12.21
CA GLY A 295 -13.50 22.20 11.24
C GLY A 295 -15.00 22.47 11.46
N ALA A 296 -15.78 21.42 11.71
CA ALA A 296 -17.22 21.46 12.01
C ALA A 296 -17.52 22.37 13.22
N VAL A 297 -16.77 22.19 14.32
CA VAL A 297 -16.89 23.04 15.51
C VAL A 297 -16.54 24.50 15.19
N GLY A 298 -15.52 24.73 14.35
CA GLY A 298 -15.16 26.07 13.87
C GLY A 298 -16.29 26.76 13.12
N ILE A 299 -16.98 26.04 12.22
CA ILE A 299 -18.16 26.54 11.49
C ILE A 299 -19.26 26.90 12.47
N ALA A 300 -19.60 25.99 13.38
CA ALA A 300 -20.66 26.21 14.36
C ALA A 300 -20.38 27.46 15.20
N ASN A 301 -19.16 27.61 15.72
CA ASN A 301 -18.76 28.76 16.52
C ASN A 301 -18.88 30.07 15.74
N THR A 302 -18.32 30.11 14.53
CA THR A 302 -18.40 31.30 13.66
C THR A 302 -19.84 31.67 13.34
N MET A 303 -20.69 30.66 13.17
CA MET A 303 -22.10 30.86 12.87
C MET A 303 -22.88 31.34 14.10
N PHE A 304 -22.63 30.82 15.30
CA PHE A 304 -23.19 31.37 16.54
C PHE A 304 -22.85 32.84 16.71
N THR A 305 -21.57 33.20 16.54
CA THR A 305 -21.16 34.61 16.63
C THR A 305 -21.81 35.46 15.54
N SER A 306 -21.92 34.95 14.31
CA SER A 306 -22.58 35.66 13.20
C SER A 306 -24.07 35.91 13.49
N VAL A 307 -24.76 34.96 14.12
CA VAL A 307 -26.17 35.13 14.54
C VAL A 307 -26.27 36.22 15.60
N LEU A 308 -25.37 36.24 16.59
CA LEU A 308 -25.35 37.25 17.65
C LEU A 308 -25.09 38.65 17.09
N GLU A 309 -24.09 38.82 16.22
CA GLU A 309 -23.76 40.08 15.57
C GLU A 309 -24.91 40.60 14.68
N LYS A 310 -25.71 39.70 14.11
CA LYS A 310 -26.82 40.01 13.19
C LYS A 310 -28.20 39.96 13.86
N THR A 311 -28.27 39.86 15.19
CA THR A 311 -29.53 39.72 15.94
C THR A 311 -30.54 40.81 15.57
N LYS A 312 -30.10 42.07 15.54
CA LYS A 312 -30.96 43.23 15.21
C LYS A 312 -31.50 43.18 13.78
N GLU A 313 -30.67 42.81 12.81
CA GLU A 313 -31.08 42.64 11.40
C GLU A 313 -32.12 41.52 11.25
N ILE A 314 -31.94 40.39 11.95
CA ILE A 314 -32.92 39.28 11.97
C ILE A 314 -34.26 39.76 12.55
N GLY A 315 -34.21 40.56 13.63
CA GLY A 315 -35.39 41.17 14.25
C GLY A 315 -36.17 42.06 13.28
N ILE A 316 -35.47 42.92 12.53
CA ILE A 316 -36.07 43.80 11.52
C ILE A 316 -36.71 42.97 10.40
N MET A 317 -36.02 41.95 9.87
CA MET A 317 -36.59 41.10 8.81
C MET A 317 -37.86 40.37 9.27
N LYS A 318 -37.88 39.88 10.51
CA LYS A 318 -39.08 39.24 11.07
C LYS A 318 -40.21 40.22 11.32
N ALA A 319 -39.91 41.44 11.78
CA ALA A 319 -40.90 42.51 11.92
C ALA A 319 -41.53 42.92 10.58
N LEU A 320 -40.76 42.84 9.48
CA LEU A 320 -41.22 43.06 8.11
C LEU A 320 -41.93 41.83 7.49
N GLY A 321 -42.09 40.73 8.24
CA GLY A 321 -42.88 39.57 7.83
C GLY A 321 -42.09 38.34 7.35
N ALA A 322 -40.77 38.28 7.53
CA ALA A 322 -39.99 37.07 7.25
C ALA A 322 -40.39 35.90 8.18
N ARG A 323 -40.63 34.71 7.62
CA ARG A 323 -41.01 33.52 8.41
C ARG A 323 -39.76 32.87 9.02
N ASN A 324 -39.94 32.07 10.07
CA ASN A 324 -38.83 31.30 10.66
C ASN A 324 -38.11 30.41 9.63
N LYS A 325 -38.86 29.83 8.68
CA LYS A 325 -38.29 29.04 7.57
C LYS A 325 -37.41 29.86 6.64
N ASP A 326 -37.73 31.14 6.41
CA ASP A 326 -36.90 32.03 5.58
C ASP A 326 -35.55 32.32 6.27
N ILE A 327 -35.57 32.60 7.57
CA ILE A 327 -34.36 32.82 8.37
C ILE A 327 -33.50 31.56 8.43
N LEU A 328 -34.12 30.42 8.73
CA LEU A 328 -33.45 29.12 8.75
C LEU A 328 -32.75 28.84 7.42
N ALA A 329 -33.43 29.07 6.30
CA ALA A 329 -32.88 28.83 4.95
C ALA A 329 -31.68 29.73 4.64
N ILE A 330 -31.71 31.01 5.03
CA ILE A 330 -30.57 31.94 4.82
C ILE A 330 -29.32 31.42 5.54
N PHE A 331 -29.47 31.05 6.81
CA PHE A 331 -28.35 30.61 7.63
C PHE A 331 -27.87 29.20 7.25
N LEU A 332 -28.76 28.25 6.97
CA LEU A 332 -28.35 26.94 6.45
C LEU A 332 -27.63 27.03 5.10
N LEU A 333 -28.10 27.90 4.20
CA LEU A 333 -27.46 28.12 2.91
C LEU A 333 -26.08 28.78 3.09
N ASN A 334 -25.91 29.63 4.10
CA ASN A 334 -24.59 30.17 4.45
C ASN A 334 -23.62 29.05 4.89
N ALA A 335 -24.06 28.15 5.77
CA ALA A 335 -23.26 27.01 6.21
C ALA A 335 -22.94 26.04 5.06
N PHE A 336 -23.91 25.80 4.17
CA PHE A 336 -23.72 25.06 2.92
C PHE A 336 -22.63 25.69 2.05
N LEU A 337 -22.66 27.01 1.84
CA LEU A 337 -21.67 27.71 1.03
C LEU A 337 -20.27 27.65 1.63
N ILE A 338 -20.15 27.77 2.95
CA ILE A 338 -18.86 27.62 3.65
C ILE A 338 -18.30 26.21 3.44
N GLY A 339 -19.14 25.18 3.61
CA GLY A 339 -18.77 23.78 3.35
C GLY A 339 -18.40 23.52 1.89
N LEU A 340 -19.16 24.10 0.94
CA LEU A 340 -18.90 23.96 -0.49
C LEU A 340 -17.60 24.65 -0.92
N ILE A 341 -17.37 25.89 -0.48
CA ILE A 341 -16.13 26.63 -0.81
C ILE A 341 -14.93 25.93 -0.18
N GLY A 342 -15.02 25.55 1.09
CA GLY A 342 -13.95 24.81 1.77
C GLY A 342 -13.70 23.44 1.14
N GLY A 343 -14.77 22.74 0.73
CA GLY A 343 -14.68 21.47 0.02
C GLY A 343 -14.00 21.58 -1.35
N VAL A 344 -14.42 22.55 -2.17
CA VAL A 344 -13.83 22.77 -3.50
C VAL A 344 -12.35 23.14 -3.38
N ILE A 345 -11.99 24.07 -2.50
CA ILE A 345 -10.59 24.46 -2.29
C ILE A 345 -9.78 23.29 -1.71
N GLY A 346 -10.36 22.54 -0.78
CA GLY A 346 -9.75 21.35 -0.18
C GLY A 346 -9.47 20.26 -1.20
N VAL A 347 -10.41 19.98 -2.11
CA VAL A 347 -10.22 19.02 -3.22
C VAL A 347 -9.10 19.49 -4.15
N ILE A 348 -9.09 20.77 -4.54
CA ILE A 348 -8.04 21.32 -5.41
C ILE A 348 -6.66 21.18 -4.73
N LEU A 349 -6.56 21.54 -3.45
CA LEU A 349 -5.30 21.37 -2.71
C LEU A 349 -4.92 19.91 -2.53
N GLY A 350 -5.86 19.01 -2.23
CA GLY A 350 -5.61 17.58 -2.11
C GLY A 350 -5.10 16.98 -3.43
N TYR A 351 -5.68 17.40 -4.56
CA TYR A 351 -5.20 17.02 -5.89
C TYR A 351 -3.78 17.52 -6.16
N LEU A 352 -3.49 18.79 -5.84
CA LEU A 352 -2.15 19.36 -6.00
C LEU A 352 -1.13 18.63 -5.11
N ILE A 353 -1.47 18.34 -3.85
CA ILE A 353 -0.60 17.60 -2.94
C ILE A 353 -0.35 16.19 -3.47
N SER A 354 -1.39 15.48 -3.93
CA SER A 354 -1.28 14.15 -4.55
C SER A 354 -0.38 14.15 -5.79
N GLY A 355 -0.43 15.22 -6.61
CA GLY A 355 0.44 15.34 -7.79
C GLY A 355 1.87 15.80 -7.51
N ILE A 356 2.09 16.63 -6.48
CA ILE A 356 3.41 17.22 -6.17
C ILE A 356 4.30 16.25 -5.38
N ILE A 357 3.75 15.45 -4.46
CA ILE A 357 4.53 14.51 -3.64
C ILE A 357 5.33 13.52 -4.51
N PRO A 358 4.76 12.87 -5.55
CA PRO A 358 5.52 11.98 -6.43
C PRO A 358 6.63 12.71 -7.22
N ALA A 359 6.39 13.96 -7.63
CA ALA A 359 7.36 14.75 -8.40
C ALA A 359 8.56 15.22 -7.55
N LEU A 360 8.34 15.54 -6.26
CA LEU A 360 9.40 15.97 -5.35
C LEU A 360 10.25 14.82 -4.80
N MET A 361 9.71 13.60 -4.76
CA MET A 361 10.41 12.44 -4.18
C MET A 361 11.41 11.74 -5.12
N GLY A 362 11.62 12.28 -6.34
CA GLY A 362 12.66 11.80 -7.26
C GLY A 362 12.32 10.49 -7.97
N GLY A 363 12.52 10.46 -9.29
CA GLY A 363 12.14 9.37 -10.20
C GLY A 363 12.96 8.08 -10.09
N GLY A 364 13.30 7.60 -8.89
CA GLY A 364 14.13 6.40 -8.69
C GLY A 364 13.49 5.25 -7.90
N GLY A 365 12.21 5.35 -7.51
CA GLY A 365 11.57 4.32 -6.68
C GLY A 365 10.10 4.08 -6.99
N ILE A 366 9.46 3.25 -6.16
CA ILE A 366 8.04 2.83 -6.14
C ILE A 366 7.06 3.98 -6.50
N THR A 367 7.38 5.20 -6.12
CA THR A 367 6.63 6.44 -6.38
C THR A 367 6.69 6.98 -7.82
N SER A 368 7.71 6.66 -8.60
CA SER A 368 7.80 7.06 -10.02
C SER A 368 6.72 6.38 -10.88
N ARG A 369 6.30 5.17 -10.49
CA ARG A 369 5.21 4.46 -11.16
C ARG A 369 3.83 4.79 -10.59
N VAL A 370 3.72 5.26 -9.35
CA VAL A 370 2.51 5.94 -8.84
C VAL A 370 2.24 7.23 -9.63
N ALA A 371 3.29 7.95 -10.06
CA ALA A 371 3.13 9.06 -11.01
C ALA A 371 2.67 8.60 -12.41
N SER A 372 3.07 7.40 -12.86
CA SER A 372 2.61 6.82 -14.15
C SER A 372 1.24 6.13 -14.09
N ALA A 373 0.80 5.67 -12.91
CA ALA A 373 -0.52 5.11 -12.64
C ALA A 373 -1.61 6.20 -12.57
N GLY A 374 -1.22 7.46 -12.72
CA GLY A 374 -2.10 8.61 -12.59
C GLY A 374 -2.40 8.89 -11.12
N SER A 375 -2.41 10.17 -10.76
CA SER A 375 -3.10 10.61 -9.56
C SER A 375 -4.57 10.17 -9.70
N LEU A 376 -4.90 9.00 -9.16
CA LEU A 376 -6.24 8.40 -9.18
C LEU A 376 -7.13 9.13 -8.19
N VAL A 377 -7.28 10.44 -8.40
CA VAL A 377 -8.41 11.18 -7.87
C VAL A 377 -9.58 10.82 -8.77
N THR A 378 -10.20 9.68 -8.47
CA THR A 378 -11.40 9.23 -9.14
C THR A 378 -12.51 10.26 -8.93
N ILE A 379 -13.37 10.43 -9.94
CA ILE A 379 -14.56 11.30 -9.85
C ILE A 379 -15.40 10.97 -8.60
N GLU A 380 -15.43 9.69 -8.22
CA GLU A 380 -16.07 9.21 -7.00
C GLU A 380 -15.48 9.83 -5.73
N SER A 381 -14.16 9.87 -5.60
CA SER A 381 -13.46 10.46 -4.44
C SER A 381 -13.72 11.96 -4.32
N VAL A 382 -13.81 12.67 -5.46
CA VAL A 382 -14.16 14.09 -5.51
C VAL A 382 -15.61 14.31 -5.08
N LEU A 383 -16.54 13.53 -5.62
CA LEU A 383 -17.96 13.65 -5.28
C LEU A 383 -18.22 13.29 -3.81
N LEU A 384 -17.57 12.24 -3.30
CA LEU A 384 -17.67 11.81 -1.90
C LEU A 384 -17.13 12.90 -0.96
N SER A 385 -15.90 13.38 -1.21
CA SER A 385 -15.27 14.40 -0.36
C SER A 385 -16.04 15.73 -0.35
N LEU A 386 -16.56 16.17 -1.51
CA LEU A 386 -17.40 17.36 -1.59
C LEU A 386 -18.73 17.17 -0.85
N SER A 387 -19.35 15.99 -0.99
CA SER A 387 -20.60 15.64 -0.29
C SER A 387 -20.40 15.64 1.22
N VAL A 388 -19.29 15.07 1.70
CA VAL A 388 -18.92 15.07 3.12
C VAL A 388 -18.67 16.51 3.61
N ALA A 389 -17.93 17.33 2.87
CA ALA A 389 -17.66 18.72 3.24
C ALA A 389 -18.94 19.56 3.38
N VAL A 390 -19.85 19.42 2.41
CA VAL A 390 -21.15 20.09 2.42
C VAL A 390 -22.05 19.55 3.53
N GLY A 391 -22.08 18.23 3.73
CA GLY A 391 -22.85 17.57 4.78
C GLY A 391 -22.43 18.03 6.16
N ILE A 392 -21.12 18.02 6.44
CA ILE A 392 -20.56 18.49 7.72
C ILE A 392 -20.82 19.98 7.91
N GLY A 393 -20.61 20.80 6.88
CA GLY A 393 -20.88 22.24 6.94
C GLY A 393 -22.35 22.54 7.29
N THR A 394 -23.28 21.90 6.58
CA THR A 394 -24.72 22.08 6.81
C THR A 394 -25.17 21.57 8.18
N LEU A 395 -24.69 20.40 8.61
CA LEU A 395 -25.00 19.83 9.93
C LEU A 395 -24.49 20.71 11.08
N SER A 396 -23.25 21.19 10.97
CA SER A 396 -22.63 22.06 11.97
C SER A 396 -23.38 23.38 12.11
N GLY A 397 -23.89 23.91 10.99
CA GLY A 397 -24.66 25.14 10.96
C GLY A 397 -26.13 25.00 11.33
N ALA A 398 -26.65 23.79 11.46
CA ALA A 398 -28.07 23.57 11.69
C ALA A 398 -28.54 24.10 13.05
N ILE A 399 -27.77 23.89 14.12
CA ILE A 399 -28.12 24.35 15.47
C ILE A 399 -28.14 25.89 15.54
N PRO A 400 -27.08 26.62 15.15
CA PRO A 400 -27.12 28.08 15.11
C PRO A 400 -28.23 28.64 14.20
N ALA A 401 -28.43 28.06 13.01
CA ALA A 401 -29.48 28.49 12.09
C ALA A 401 -30.88 28.34 12.71
N TYR A 402 -31.10 27.24 13.44
CA TYR A 402 -32.35 27.01 14.14
C TYR A 402 -32.58 28.03 15.26
N GLN A 403 -31.55 28.33 16.05
CA GLN A 403 -31.64 29.36 17.10
C GLN A 403 -31.96 30.73 16.50
N ALA A 404 -31.27 31.14 15.43
CA ALA A 404 -31.56 32.37 14.70
C ALA A 404 -33.02 32.43 14.22
N SER A 405 -33.52 31.32 13.69
CA SER A 405 -34.90 31.19 13.21
C SER A 405 -35.94 31.31 14.32
N LYS A 406 -35.58 31.15 15.60
CA LYS A 406 -36.49 31.24 16.75
C LYS A 406 -36.42 32.56 17.52
N LEU A 407 -35.50 33.46 17.19
CA LEU A 407 -35.41 34.79 17.81
C LEU A 407 -36.73 35.56 17.71
N LYS A 408 -37.22 36.12 18.83
CA LYS A 408 -38.44 36.94 18.83
C LYS A 408 -38.08 38.36 18.36
N PRO A 409 -38.90 39.00 17.51
CA PRO A 409 -38.60 40.34 16.99
C PRO A 409 -38.42 41.38 18.10
N VAL A 410 -39.23 41.30 19.16
CA VAL A 410 -39.19 42.22 20.31
C VAL A 410 -37.86 42.12 21.06
N ASP A 411 -37.39 40.89 21.32
CA ASP A 411 -36.12 40.66 22.02
C ASP A 411 -34.93 41.08 21.15
N ALA A 412 -35.02 40.82 19.84
CA ALA A 412 -33.96 41.14 18.88
C ALA A 412 -33.76 42.65 18.64
N LEU A 413 -34.83 43.46 18.75
CA LEU A 413 -34.78 44.91 18.59
C LEU A 413 -34.37 45.65 19.87
N ARG A 414 -34.51 44.99 21.02
CA ARG A 414 -34.13 45.52 22.34
C ARG A 414 -32.67 45.22 22.71
N TYR A 415 -32.02 44.39 21.91
CA TYR A 415 -30.60 44.07 22.05
C TYR A 415 -29.76 45.29 21.60
N GLU A 416 -28.97 45.86 22.53
CA GLU A 416 -27.97 46.91 22.23
C GLU A 416 -26.69 46.32 21.66
#